data_AF-A0A2E7SGN0-F1
#
_entry.id   AF-A0A2E7SGN0-F1
#
_cell.length_a   1.000
_cell.length_b   1.000
_cell.length_c   1.000
_cell.angle_alpha   90.00
_cell.angle_beta   90.00
_cell.angle_gamma   90.00
#
_symmetry.space_group_name_H-M   'P 1'
#
loop_
_entity.id
_entity.type
_entity.pdbx_description
1 polymer ?
#
loop_
_entity_poly.entity_id
_entity_poly.type
_entity_poly.pdbx_seq_one_letter_code
_entity_poly.pdbx_strand_id
1 'polypeptide(L)'
;MVCLFILVMLAVLGKGLMWFNERNMGWMGVLAAFLLVGVGIFGASFLAGQATIEENEVKTITEEQAIALVSAFDETDEHRFSIIIVGGSNNSTIAGASEVGDVHPTIVDQGGPVDWWASTMRSMVWAPLGISVSLQWIVLGLFVGCAMGSAGAQARAMFSQLTPKTRTSEFFGFFGFLGKSAAMVGTFLYGIASTAFDSRVALLSITIVILAGTYLTSKVDVEEGIRVAQEEDARNSGEVVTEEVIE
;
A
#
# COMPACT_ATOMS: atom_id res chain seq x y z
N MET A 1 -15.83 -16.49 -11.00
CA MET A 1 -15.11 -17.52 -10.22
C MET A 1 -14.09 -16.92 -9.25
N VAL A 2 -13.26 -15.95 -9.68
CA VAL A 2 -12.23 -15.33 -8.84
C VAL A 2 -12.77 -14.70 -7.54
N CYS A 3 -13.86 -13.92 -7.58
CA CYS A 3 -14.42 -13.32 -6.36
C CYS A 3 -14.91 -14.36 -5.33
N LEU A 4 -15.48 -15.47 -5.79
CA LEU A 4 -16.00 -16.53 -4.93
C LEU A 4 -14.85 -17.27 -4.23
N PHE A 5 -13.75 -17.49 -4.96
CA PHE A 5 -12.51 -18.03 -4.41
C PHE A 5 -11.90 -17.10 -3.35
N ILE A 6 -11.81 -15.79 -3.61
CA ILE A 6 -11.31 -14.80 -2.65
C ILE A 6 -12.15 -14.80 -1.36
N LEU A 7 -13.48 -14.84 -1.47
CA LEU A 7 -14.37 -14.86 -0.31
C LEU A 7 -14.19 -16.12 0.55
N VAL A 8 -14.07 -17.29 -0.08
CA VAL A 8 -13.81 -18.55 0.63
C VAL A 8 -12.45 -18.48 1.32
N MET A 9 -11.43 -17.96 0.65
CA MET A 9 -10.08 -17.84 1.23
C MET A 9 -10.05 -16.90 2.43
N LEU A 10 -10.71 -15.73 2.33
CA LEU A 10 -10.83 -14.78 3.45
C LEU A 10 -11.61 -15.38 4.62
N ALA A 11 -12.68 -16.14 4.36
CA ALA A 11 -13.43 -16.80 5.41
C ALA A 11 -12.60 -17.88 6.13
N VAL A 12 -11.80 -18.66 5.41
CA VAL A 12 -10.91 -19.68 5.99
C VAL A 12 -9.79 -19.02 6.80
N LEU A 13 -9.14 -17.98 6.26
CA LEU A 13 -8.12 -17.20 6.96
C LEU A 13 -8.68 -16.56 8.25
N GLY A 14 -9.86 -15.94 8.16
CA GLY A 14 -10.53 -15.30 9.29
C GLY A 14 -10.92 -16.28 10.39
N LYS A 15 -11.47 -17.45 10.02
CA LYS A 15 -11.76 -18.53 10.99
C LYS A 15 -10.49 -19.08 11.64
N GLY A 16 -9.41 -19.24 10.87
CA GLY A 16 -8.11 -19.68 11.40
C GLY A 16 -7.54 -18.71 12.43
N LEU A 17 -7.61 -17.40 12.16
CA LEU A 17 -7.18 -16.35 13.09
C LEU A 17 -8.01 -16.32 14.37
N MET A 18 -9.34 -16.40 14.28
CA MET A 18 -10.22 -16.48 15.46
C MET A 18 -9.91 -17.70 16.32
N TRP A 19 -9.72 -18.86 15.69
CA TRP A 19 -9.38 -20.10 16.39
C TRP A 19 -8.03 -20.03 17.14
N PHE A 20 -7.04 -19.31 16.59
CA PHE A 20 -5.78 -19.07 17.30
C PHE A 20 -5.95 -18.13 18.50
N ASN A 21 -6.79 -17.11 18.36
CA ASN A 21 -7.07 -16.14 19.42
C ASN A 21 -7.84 -16.80 20.59
N GLU A 22 -8.85 -17.62 20.29
CA GLU A 22 -9.63 -18.39 21.29
C GLU A 22 -8.76 -19.32 22.14
N ARG A 23 -7.59 -19.72 21.62
CA ARG A 23 -6.69 -20.66 22.28
C ARG A 23 -5.62 -19.98 23.16
N ASN A 24 -5.71 -18.66 23.33
CA ASN A 24 -4.87 -17.81 24.19
C ASN A 24 -3.35 -18.06 24.05
N MET A 25 -2.87 -18.29 22.82
CA MET A 25 -1.50 -18.78 22.56
C MET A 25 -0.40 -17.71 22.62
N GLY A 26 -0.69 -16.51 23.12
CA GLY A 26 0.28 -15.41 23.24
C GLY A 26 1.14 -15.25 21.98
N TRP A 27 2.47 -15.28 22.15
CA TRP A 27 3.45 -15.15 21.06
C TRP A 27 3.39 -16.29 20.03
N MET A 28 3.01 -17.50 20.46
CA MET A 28 2.92 -18.67 19.58
C MET A 28 1.74 -18.56 18.61
N GLY A 29 0.67 -17.89 19.02
CA GLY A 29 -0.48 -17.58 18.16
C GLY A 29 -0.14 -16.59 17.06
N VAL A 30 0.68 -15.58 17.37
CA VAL A 30 1.18 -14.62 16.38
C VAL A 30 2.05 -15.33 15.34
N LEU A 31 2.98 -16.18 15.78
CA LEU A 31 3.81 -16.98 14.87
C LEU A 31 2.97 -17.92 13.98
N ALA A 32 1.96 -18.58 14.54
CA ALA A 32 1.06 -19.45 13.79
C ALA A 32 0.24 -18.67 12.74
N ALA A 33 -0.20 -17.45 13.06
CA ALA A 33 -0.89 -16.57 12.12
C ALA A 33 0.02 -16.15 10.95
N PHE A 34 1.25 -15.75 11.23
CA PHE A 34 2.24 -15.43 10.19
C PHE A 34 2.55 -16.64 9.30
N LEU A 35 2.68 -17.82 9.88
CA LEU A 35 2.91 -19.05 9.12
C LEU A 35 1.72 -19.39 8.23
N LEU A 36 0.49 -19.27 8.75
CA LEU A 36 -0.74 -19.53 8.00
C LEU A 36 -0.90 -18.58 6.81
N VAL A 37 -0.62 -17.29 6.98
CA VAL A 37 -0.62 -16.32 5.88
C VAL A 37 0.51 -16.60 4.89
N GLY A 38 1.71 -16.91 5.39
CA GLY A 38 2.87 -17.25 4.56
C GLY A 38 2.61 -18.44 3.65
N VAL A 39 2.05 -19.52 4.19
CA VAL A 39 1.64 -20.71 3.41
C VAL A 39 0.59 -20.36 2.36
N GLY A 40 -0.37 -19.48 2.69
CA GLY A 40 -1.37 -19.00 1.73
C GLY A 40 -0.75 -18.25 0.55
N ILE A 41 0.19 -17.33 0.82
CA ILE A 41 0.89 -16.57 -0.23
C ILE A 41 1.75 -17.50 -1.09
N PHE A 42 2.55 -18.38 -0.49
CA PHE A 42 3.38 -19.33 -1.22
C PHE A 42 2.56 -20.32 -2.04
N GLY A 43 1.45 -20.83 -1.48
CA GLY A 43 0.53 -21.72 -2.19
C GLY A 43 -0.13 -21.03 -3.40
N ALA A 44 -0.55 -19.77 -3.25
CA ALA A 44 -1.08 -18.98 -4.35
C ALA A 44 -0.02 -18.70 -5.43
N SER A 45 1.22 -18.40 -5.03
CA SER A 45 2.33 -18.16 -5.96
C SER A 45 2.70 -19.43 -6.75
N PHE A 46 2.70 -20.60 -6.08
CA PHE A 46 2.93 -21.90 -6.73
C PHE A 46 1.83 -22.24 -7.74
N LEU A 47 0.56 -22.00 -7.39
CA LEU A 47 -0.58 -22.20 -8.29
C LEU A 47 -0.57 -21.21 -9.46
N ALA A 48 -0.15 -19.96 -9.24
CA ALA A 48 0.01 -18.97 -10.31
C ALA A 48 1.09 -19.38 -11.32
N GLY A 49 2.16 -20.04 -10.88
CA GLY A 49 3.19 -20.59 -11.77
C GLY A 49 2.72 -21.73 -12.69
N GLN A 50 1.55 -22.32 -12.42
CA GLN A 50 0.94 -23.35 -13.27
C GLN A 50 -0.10 -22.81 -14.26
N ALA A 51 -0.39 -21.51 -14.23
CA ALA A 51 -1.29 -20.90 -15.20
C ALA A 51 -0.64 -20.93 -16.59
N THR A 52 -1.27 -21.62 -17.53
CA THR A 52 -0.86 -21.64 -18.94
C THR A 52 -0.98 -20.24 -19.52
N ILE A 53 0.16 -19.62 -19.85
CA ILE A 53 0.19 -18.36 -20.58
C ILE A 53 -0.33 -18.64 -21.99
N GLU A 54 -1.45 -18.02 -22.36
CA GLU A 54 -1.87 -17.98 -23.77
C GLU A 54 -0.79 -17.22 -24.56
N GLU A 55 0.06 -17.96 -25.27
CA GLU A 55 0.96 -17.39 -26.27
C GLU A 55 0.10 -16.79 -27.38
N ASN A 56 -0.15 -15.50 -27.30
CA ASN A 56 -0.62 -14.73 -28.44
C ASN A 56 0.41 -14.85 -29.56
N GLU A 57 -0.08 -15.02 -30.78
CA GLU A 57 0.68 -15.05 -32.03
C GLU A 57 1.93 -14.15 -31.97
N VAL A 58 3.11 -14.78 -31.90
CA VAL A 58 4.38 -14.06 -31.89
C VAL A 58 4.56 -13.45 -33.27
N LYS A 59 4.28 -12.14 -33.38
CA LYS A 59 4.59 -11.37 -34.60
C LYS A 59 6.10 -11.36 -34.78
N THR A 60 6.59 -12.11 -35.77
CA THR A 60 8.01 -12.18 -36.10
C THR A 60 8.43 -10.94 -36.88
N ILE A 61 9.52 -10.32 -36.46
CA ILE A 61 10.21 -9.26 -37.21
C ILE A 61 11.39 -9.84 -37.98
N THR A 62 11.71 -9.29 -39.15
CA THR A 62 12.94 -9.65 -39.88
C THR A 62 14.17 -8.96 -39.27
N GLU A 63 15.37 -9.45 -39.55
CA GLU A 63 16.63 -8.86 -39.07
C GLU A 63 16.81 -7.41 -39.55
N GLU A 64 16.43 -7.12 -40.80
CA GLU A 64 16.48 -5.76 -41.35
C GLU A 64 15.52 -4.81 -40.63
N GLN A 65 14.32 -5.28 -40.28
CA GLN A 65 13.36 -4.50 -39.49
C GLN A 65 13.85 -4.24 -38.07
N ALA A 66 14.57 -5.21 -37.47
CA ALA A 66 15.17 -5.04 -36.15
C ALA A 66 16.29 -3.98 -36.17
N ILE A 67 17.12 -3.95 -37.21
CA ILE A 67 18.15 -2.91 -37.39
C ILE A 67 17.51 -1.53 -37.56
N ALA A 68 16.52 -1.42 -38.44
CA ALA A 68 15.82 -0.17 -38.70
C ALA A 68 15.10 0.35 -37.44
N LEU A 69 14.59 -0.57 -36.60
CA LEU A 69 13.97 -0.23 -35.33
C LEU A 69 15.00 0.40 -34.38
N VAL A 70 16.14 -0.26 -34.13
CA VAL A 70 17.18 0.29 -33.24
C VAL A 70 17.68 1.65 -33.75
N SER A 71 17.95 1.77 -35.06
CA SER A 71 18.40 3.05 -35.61
C SER A 71 17.38 4.19 -35.51
N ALA A 72 16.08 3.86 -35.50
CA ALA A 72 15.04 4.87 -35.35
C ALA A 72 14.93 5.39 -33.91
N PHE A 73 15.33 4.58 -32.94
CA PHE A 73 15.29 4.92 -31.52
C PHE A 73 16.60 5.57 -31.05
N ASP A 74 17.76 5.21 -31.62
CA ASP A 74 19.05 5.92 -31.45
C ASP A 74 18.96 7.45 -31.72
N GLU A 75 17.99 7.90 -32.51
CA GLU A 75 17.76 9.33 -32.81
C GLU A 75 16.72 10.00 -31.90
N THR A 76 16.02 9.25 -31.04
CA THR A 76 14.91 9.74 -30.21
C THR A 76 14.95 9.17 -28.78
N ASP A 77 15.72 9.81 -27.89
CA ASP A 77 15.79 9.39 -26.47
C ASP A 77 14.50 9.71 -25.67
N GLU A 78 13.66 10.64 -26.15
CA GLU A 78 12.46 11.13 -25.44
C GLU A 78 11.23 10.24 -25.69
N HIS A 79 11.23 9.02 -25.14
CA HIS A 79 10.08 8.13 -25.21
C HIS A 79 9.82 7.30 -23.95
N ARG A 80 8.59 6.79 -23.85
CA ARG A 80 8.10 5.97 -22.71
C ARG A 80 8.27 4.46 -22.88
N PHE A 81 8.90 4.01 -23.95
CA PHE A 81 9.06 2.59 -24.29
C PHE A 81 10.44 2.05 -23.87
N SER A 82 10.50 0.74 -23.66
CA SER A 82 11.75 0.00 -23.55
C SER A 82 11.76 -1.10 -24.59
N ILE A 83 12.90 -1.26 -25.24
CA ILE A 83 13.10 -2.21 -26.32
C ILE A 83 14.27 -3.09 -25.93
N ILE A 84 14.08 -4.39 -26.07
CA ILE A 84 15.13 -5.39 -25.85
C ILE A 84 15.07 -6.39 -27.00
N ILE A 85 16.20 -6.56 -27.68
CA ILE A 85 16.33 -7.52 -28.77
C ILE A 85 17.06 -8.75 -28.26
N VAL A 86 16.29 -9.83 -28.10
CA VAL A 86 16.79 -11.12 -27.62
C VAL A 86 16.99 -12.06 -28.81
N GLY A 87 18.25 -12.35 -29.14
CA GLY A 87 18.63 -13.25 -30.24
C GLY A 87 19.22 -12.53 -31.47
N GLY A 88 19.58 -13.30 -32.50
CA GLY A 88 20.20 -12.83 -33.74
C GLY A 88 21.03 -13.92 -34.43
N SER A 89 21.27 -13.80 -35.74
CA SER A 89 22.27 -14.62 -36.44
C SER A 89 23.64 -14.45 -35.79
N ASN A 90 24.50 -15.47 -35.81
CA ASN A 90 25.77 -15.57 -35.06
C ASN A 90 26.81 -14.44 -35.32
N ASN A 91 26.47 -13.44 -36.12
CA ASN A 91 27.30 -12.31 -36.53
C ASN A 91 26.55 -10.96 -36.55
N SER A 92 25.37 -10.85 -35.95
CA SER A 92 24.61 -9.59 -35.93
C SER A 92 24.94 -8.78 -34.67
N THR A 93 25.36 -7.52 -34.86
CA THR A 93 25.65 -6.53 -33.80
C THR A 93 24.43 -6.10 -32.98
N ILE A 94 23.29 -6.76 -33.18
CA ILE A 94 21.97 -6.41 -32.65
C ILE A 94 21.59 -7.31 -31.47
N ALA A 95 22.24 -8.48 -31.34
CA ALA A 95 21.94 -9.42 -30.26
C ALA A 95 22.29 -8.79 -28.90
N GLY A 96 21.27 -8.50 -28.10
CA GLY A 96 21.41 -7.81 -26.82
C GLY A 96 21.37 -6.28 -26.90
N ALA A 97 21.04 -5.70 -28.06
CA ALA A 97 20.73 -4.28 -28.15
C ALA A 97 19.49 -3.98 -27.29
N SER A 98 19.60 -2.96 -26.45
CA SER A 98 18.52 -2.50 -25.58
C SER A 98 18.53 -1.01 -25.47
N GLU A 99 17.35 -0.42 -25.51
CA GLU A 99 17.15 1.00 -25.35
C GLU A 99 15.99 1.26 -24.40
N VAL A 100 16.16 2.27 -23.56
CA VAL A 100 15.15 2.69 -22.59
C VAL A 100 15.13 4.21 -22.65
N GLY A 101 14.02 4.77 -23.11
CA GLY A 101 13.92 6.23 -23.27
C GLY A 101 13.76 6.93 -21.94
N ASP A 102 14.09 8.22 -21.92
CA ASP A 102 14.23 9.04 -20.71
C ASP A 102 12.93 9.20 -19.90
N VAL A 103 11.77 9.06 -20.55
CA VAL A 103 10.43 9.17 -19.94
C VAL A 103 9.89 7.78 -19.52
N HIS A 104 10.71 6.73 -19.59
CA HIS A 104 10.28 5.39 -19.21
C HIS A 104 9.99 5.30 -17.70
N PRO A 105 8.87 4.68 -17.26
CA PRO A 105 8.48 4.62 -15.83
C PRO A 105 9.51 3.99 -14.88
N THR A 106 10.48 3.24 -15.40
CA THR A 106 11.57 2.65 -14.59
C THR A 106 12.71 3.63 -14.34
N ILE A 107 12.79 4.73 -15.08
CA ILE A 107 13.76 5.80 -14.85
C ILE A 107 13.25 6.63 -13.69
N VAL A 108 14.09 6.68 -12.66
CA VAL A 108 13.73 7.26 -11.36
C VAL A 108 13.95 8.77 -11.34
N ASP A 109 14.92 9.25 -12.11
CA ASP A 109 15.31 10.65 -12.20
C ASP A 109 14.85 11.20 -13.55
N GLN A 110 13.69 11.85 -13.56
CA GLN A 110 13.08 12.50 -14.73
C GLN A 110 13.17 14.03 -14.60
N GLY A 111 14.05 14.54 -13.73
CA GLY A 111 14.21 15.98 -13.47
C GLY A 111 13.11 16.57 -12.58
N GLY A 112 12.32 15.75 -11.90
CA GLY A 112 11.29 16.18 -10.96
C GLY A 112 11.88 16.70 -9.65
N PRO A 113 11.19 17.63 -8.95
CA PRO A 113 11.70 18.24 -7.71
C PRO A 113 11.86 17.26 -6.53
N VAL A 114 11.30 16.05 -6.64
CA VAL A 114 11.27 15.02 -5.58
C VAL A 114 12.07 13.77 -5.97
N ASP A 115 12.71 13.78 -7.14
CA ASP A 115 13.36 12.58 -7.71
C ASP A 115 14.58 12.16 -6.91
N TRP A 116 15.24 13.12 -6.25
CA TRP A 116 16.38 12.89 -5.35
C TRP A 116 16.06 11.89 -4.23
N TRP A 117 14.82 11.88 -3.71
CA TRP A 117 14.41 10.96 -2.65
C TRP A 117 14.35 9.53 -3.17
N ALA A 118 13.73 9.34 -4.34
CA ALA A 118 13.57 8.02 -4.93
C ALA A 118 14.91 7.46 -5.42
N SER A 119 15.79 8.30 -5.99
CA SER A 119 17.13 7.89 -6.40
C SER A 119 17.99 7.50 -5.19
N THR A 120 17.90 8.24 -4.08
CA THR A 120 18.58 7.92 -2.81
C THR A 120 18.08 6.60 -2.21
N MET A 121 16.76 6.38 -2.17
CA MET A 121 16.21 5.12 -1.69
C MET A 121 16.65 3.95 -2.57
N ARG A 122 16.70 4.14 -3.90
CA ARG A 122 17.19 3.11 -4.82
C ARG A 122 18.65 2.77 -4.59
N SER A 123 19.52 3.78 -4.44
CA SER A 123 20.96 3.57 -4.30
C SER A 123 21.38 3.10 -2.91
N MET A 124 20.75 3.62 -1.85
CA MET A 124 21.17 3.38 -0.47
C MET A 124 20.45 2.20 0.21
N VAL A 125 19.20 1.93 -0.18
CA VAL A 125 18.39 0.86 0.43
C VAL A 125 18.29 -0.32 -0.51
N TRP A 126 17.75 -0.13 -1.72
CA TRP A 126 17.40 -1.26 -2.59
C TRP A 126 18.59 -1.89 -3.29
N ALA A 127 19.54 -1.10 -3.80
CA ALA A 127 20.73 -1.59 -4.46
C ALA A 127 21.62 -2.47 -3.57
N PRO A 128 21.98 -2.11 -2.33
CA PRO A 128 22.80 -2.96 -1.47
C PRO A 128 22.06 -4.20 -0.97
N LEU A 129 20.72 -4.17 -0.87
CA LEU A 129 19.94 -5.34 -0.50
C LEU A 129 19.93 -6.42 -1.60
N GLY A 130 20.17 -6.06 -2.87
CA GLY A 130 20.29 -7.01 -3.98
C GLY A 130 19.05 -7.88 -4.23
N ILE A 131 17.89 -7.49 -3.70
CA ILE A 131 16.64 -8.25 -3.78
C ILE A 131 15.88 -7.95 -5.09
N SER A 132 15.18 -8.95 -5.61
CA SER A 132 14.39 -8.84 -6.84
C SER A 132 13.24 -7.83 -6.70
N VAL A 133 12.84 -7.19 -7.80
CA VAL A 133 11.76 -6.18 -7.83
C VAL A 133 10.47 -6.73 -7.23
N SER A 134 10.11 -7.97 -7.53
CA SER A 134 8.92 -8.63 -6.96
C SER A 134 8.96 -8.70 -5.43
N LEU A 135 10.14 -9.00 -4.86
CA LEU A 135 10.29 -9.08 -3.40
C LEU A 135 10.24 -7.68 -2.76
N GLN A 136 10.77 -6.66 -3.42
CA GLN A 136 10.66 -5.26 -2.97
C GLN A 136 9.19 -4.85 -2.80
N TRP A 137 8.35 -5.16 -3.78
CA TRP A 137 6.90 -4.89 -3.72
C TRP A 137 6.20 -5.65 -2.59
N ILE A 138 6.55 -6.92 -2.37
CA ILE A 138 5.97 -7.72 -1.27
C ILE A 138 6.33 -7.12 0.08
N VAL A 139 7.61 -6.77 0.28
CA VAL A 139 8.08 -6.17 1.54
C VAL A 139 7.40 -4.82 1.78
N LEU A 140 7.34 -3.95 0.78
CA LEU A 140 6.64 -2.66 0.88
C LEU A 140 5.15 -2.85 1.19
N GLY A 141 4.47 -3.75 0.49
CA GLY A 141 3.06 -4.05 0.71
C GLY A 141 2.80 -4.57 2.13
N LEU A 142 3.69 -5.41 2.67
CA LEU A 142 3.61 -5.90 4.04
C LEU A 142 3.73 -4.76 5.05
N PHE A 143 4.76 -3.90 4.93
CA PHE A 143 4.96 -2.77 5.84
C PHE A 143 3.78 -1.80 5.82
N VAL A 144 3.31 -1.43 4.62
CA VAL A 144 2.14 -0.55 4.46
C VAL A 144 0.89 -1.20 5.05
N GLY A 145 0.66 -2.48 4.77
CA GLY A 145 -0.48 -3.23 5.31
C GLY A 145 -0.47 -3.29 6.85
N CYS A 146 0.68 -3.57 7.45
CA CYS A 146 0.84 -3.56 8.90
C CYS A 146 0.60 -2.17 9.50
N ALA A 147 1.19 -1.12 8.92
CA ALA A 147 1.04 0.25 9.40
C ALA A 147 -0.41 0.73 9.29
N MET A 148 -1.06 0.55 8.13
CA MET A 148 -2.45 0.95 7.92
C MET A 148 -3.43 0.14 8.77
N GLY A 149 -3.19 -1.17 8.94
CA GLY A 149 -4.01 -2.04 9.78
C GLY A 149 -3.95 -1.63 11.26
N SER A 150 -2.75 -1.37 11.77
CA SER A 150 -2.52 -0.89 13.14
C SER A 150 -3.20 0.45 13.39
N ALA A 151 -2.94 1.45 12.52
CA ALA A 151 -3.52 2.77 12.66
C ALA A 151 -5.06 2.74 12.59
N GLY A 152 -5.63 1.95 11.70
CA GLY A 152 -7.09 1.80 11.56
C GLY A 152 -7.75 1.12 12.76
N ALA A 153 -7.08 0.17 13.41
CA ALA A 153 -7.56 -0.47 14.63
C ALA A 153 -7.48 0.48 15.83
N GLN A 154 -6.34 1.15 16.00
CA GLN A 154 -6.10 2.09 17.11
C GLN A 154 -7.06 3.27 17.07
N ALA A 155 -7.30 3.86 15.90
CA ALA A 155 -8.22 4.99 15.75
C ALA A 155 -9.64 4.65 16.20
N ARG A 156 -10.15 3.45 15.87
CA ARG A 156 -11.50 3.01 16.30
C ARG A 156 -11.57 2.74 17.79
N ALA A 157 -10.54 2.11 18.36
CA ALA A 157 -10.48 1.83 19.79
C ALA A 157 -10.47 3.13 20.61
N MET A 158 -9.60 4.08 20.24
CA MET A 158 -9.50 5.39 20.88
C MET A 158 -10.81 6.18 20.75
N PHE A 159 -11.40 6.23 19.55
CA PHE A 159 -12.67 6.94 19.34
C PHE A 159 -13.83 6.34 20.15
N SER A 160 -13.87 5.02 20.33
CA SER A 160 -14.89 4.35 21.15
C SER A 160 -14.81 4.74 22.62
N GLN A 161 -13.62 5.04 23.15
CA GLN A 161 -13.46 5.46 24.55
C GLN A 161 -13.86 6.93 24.76
N LEU A 162 -13.68 7.76 23.73
CA LEU A 162 -14.04 9.18 23.73
C LEU A 162 -15.53 9.44 23.47
N THR A 163 -16.29 8.40 23.12
CA THR A 163 -17.69 8.54 22.73
C THR A 163 -18.62 8.26 23.91
N PRO A 164 -19.54 9.18 24.28
CA PRO A 164 -20.53 8.93 25.32
C PRO A 164 -21.48 7.79 24.92
N LYS A 165 -21.83 6.93 25.89
CA LYS A 165 -22.72 5.78 25.71
C LYS A 165 -24.13 6.20 25.31
N THR A 166 -24.57 7.35 25.79
CA THR A 166 -25.92 7.86 25.52
C THR A 166 -26.12 8.31 24.06
N ARG A 167 -25.04 8.64 23.33
CA ARG A 167 -25.09 9.14 21.94
C ARG A 167 -24.19 8.40 20.95
N THR A 168 -23.85 7.15 21.27
CA THR A 168 -22.88 6.35 20.49
C THR A 168 -23.24 6.29 18.99
N SER A 169 -24.51 6.09 18.63
CA SER A 169 -24.93 6.01 17.22
C SER A 169 -24.70 7.29 16.42
N GLU A 170 -24.86 8.47 17.05
CA GLU A 170 -24.65 9.77 16.40
C GLU A 170 -23.16 10.01 16.11
N PHE A 171 -22.31 9.75 17.10
CA PHE A 171 -20.86 9.92 16.99
C PHE A 171 -20.21 8.91 16.03
N PHE A 172 -20.62 7.64 16.06
CA PHE A 172 -20.14 6.64 15.10
C PHE A 172 -20.65 6.89 13.67
N GLY A 173 -21.88 7.42 13.52
CA GLY A 173 -22.39 7.89 12.24
C GLY A 173 -21.53 9.03 11.66
N PHE A 174 -21.17 10.00 12.50
CA PHE A 174 -20.29 11.10 12.11
C PHE A 174 -18.86 10.64 11.79
N PHE A 175 -18.28 9.75 12.60
CA PHE A 175 -16.96 9.15 12.33
C PHE A 175 -16.92 8.44 10.97
N GLY A 176 -17.95 7.66 10.64
CA GLY A 176 -18.07 7.00 9.34
C GLY A 176 -18.21 7.99 8.17
N PHE A 177 -18.97 9.08 8.36
CA PHE A 177 -19.10 10.15 7.38
C PHE A 177 -17.76 10.88 7.14
N LEU A 178 -17.04 11.25 8.22
CA LEU A 178 -15.73 11.89 8.13
C LEU A 178 -14.72 10.99 7.40
N GLY A 179 -14.71 9.68 7.69
CA GLY A 179 -13.82 8.74 7.02
C GLY A 179 -14.05 8.67 5.49
N LYS A 180 -15.32 8.65 5.06
CA LYS A 180 -15.66 8.66 3.62
C LYS A 180 -15.31 10.00 2.97
N SER A 181 -15.61 11.11 3.64
CA SER A 181 -15.27 12.45 3.16
C SER A 181 -13.75 12.63 3.03
N ALA A 182 -12.97 12.16 4.01
CA ALA A 182 -11.51 12.18 3.96
C ALA A 182 -10.95 11.37 2.77
N ALA A 183 -11.54 10.20 2.47
CA ALA A 183 -11.15 9.42 1.29
C ALA A 183 -11.42 10.16 -0.03
N MET A 184 -12.55 10.87 -0.13
CA MET A 184 -12.86 11.71 -1.29
C MET A 184 -11.89 12.88 -1.42
N VAL A 185 -11.57 13.57 -0.32
CA VAL A 185 -10.61 14.69 -0.34
C VAL A 185 -9.20 14.21 -0.69
N GLY A 186 -8.76 13.08 -0.13
CA GLY A 186 -7.44 12.51 -0.42
C GLY A 186 -7.27 12.11 -1.88
N THR A 187 -8.30 11.48 -2.47
CA THR A 187 -8.28 11.12 -3.90
C THR A 187 -8.29 12.35 -4.81
N PHE A 188 -9.06 13.37 -4.46
CA PHE A 188 -9.08 14.64 -5.21
C PHE A 188 -7.73 15.38 -5.13
N LEU A 189 -7.15 15.47 -3.93
CA LEU A 189 -5.83 16.07 -3.72
C LEU A 189 -4.75 15.34 -4.52
N TYR A 190 -4.76 14.00 -4.50
CA TYR A 190 -3.85 13.20 -5.31
C TYR A 190 -4.04 13.46 -6.79
N GLY A 191 -5.29 13.46 -7.29
CA GLY A 191 -5.58 13.72 -8.69
C GLY A 191 -5.05 15.07 -9.17
N ILE A 192 -5.29 16.14 -8.40
CA ILE A 192 -4.74 17.47 -8.71
C ILE A 192 -3.22 17.45 -8.68
N ALA A 193 -2.61 16.89 -7.62
CA ALA A 193 -1.16 16.89 -7.49
C ALA A 193 -0.47 16.07 -8.59
N SER A 194 -1.07 14.95 -9.03
CA SER A 194 -0.55 14.07 -10.08
C SER A 194 -0.74 14.62 -11.50
N THR A 195 -1.66 15.58 -11.69
CA THR A 195 -1.92 16.21 -13.00
C THR A 195 -1.19 17.54 -13.13
N ALA A 196 -1.03 18.28 -12.03
CA ALA A 196 -0.29 19.54 -12.00
C ALA A 196 1.23 19.33 -11.90
N PHE A 197 1.67 18.24 -11.29
CA PHE A 197 3.08 17.86 -11.12
C PHE A 197 3.28 16.39 -11.47
N ASP A 198 4.46 15.84 -11.18
CA ASP A 198 4.74 14.42 -11.31
C ASP A 198 4.06 13.55 -10.23
N SER A 199 3.87 12.26 -10.52
CA SER A 199 3.31 11.27 -9.59
C SER A 199 4.06 11.21 -8.25
N ARG A 200 5.38 11.47 -8.24
CA ARG A 200 6.18 11.52 -7.01
C ARG A 200 5.81 12.69 -6.11
N VAL A 201 5.52 13.85 -6.69
CA VAL A 201 5.05 15.03 -5.95
C VAL A 201 3.66 14.77 -5.37
N ALA A 202 2.81 14.04 -6.09
CA ALA A 202 1.51 13.63 -5.59
C ALA A 202 1.58 12.69 -4.38
N LEU A 203 2.55 11.77 -4.34
CA LEU A 203 2.79 10.94 -3.15
C LEU A 203 3.33 11.77 -1.97
N LEU A 204 4.19 12.75 -2.23
CA LEU A 204 4.73 13.62 -1.20
C LEU A 204 3.65 14.51 -0.57
N SER A 205 2.69 15.00 -1.36
CA SER A 205 1.57 15.80 -0.84
C SER A 205 0.69 15.01 0.13
N ILE A 206 0.38 13.74 -0.18
CA ILE A 206 -0.34 12.85 0.75
C ILE A 206 0.47 12.66 2.04
N THR A 207 1.78 12.47 1.91
CA THR A 207 2.67 12.29 3.07
C THR A 207 2.63 13.51 4.00
N ILE A 208 2.65 14.72 3.45
CA ILE A 208 2.50 15.97 4.23
C ILE A 208 1.17 16.00 4.97
N VAL A 209 0.06 15.63 4.33
CA VAL A 209 -1.25 15.58 4.97
C VAL A 209 -1.28 14.57 6.11
N ILE A 210 -0.68 13.39 5.93
CA ILE A 210 -0.56 12.38 6.98
C ILE A 210 0.24 12.96 8.16
N LEU A 211 1.40 13.55 7.92
CA LEU A 211 2.24 14.15 8.98
C LEU A 211 1.52 15.28 9.72
N ALA A 212 0.81 16.15 9.00
CA ALA A 212 0.00 17.21 9.59
C ALA A 212 -1.12 16.64 10.48
N GLY A 213 -1.79 15.58 10.01
CA GLY A 213 -2.78 14.85 10.78
C GLY A 213 -2.19 14.21 12.04
N THR A 214 -1.05 13.52 11.92
CA THR A 214 -0.33 12.93 13.05
C THR A 214 0.08 13.98 14.08
N TYR A 215 0.61 15.13 13.63
CA TYR A 215 0.96 16.24 14.51
C TYR A 215 -0.27 16.78 15.24
N LEU A 216 -1.40 16.96 14.55
CA LEU A 216 -2.64 17.43 15.17
C LEU A 216 -3.17 16.44 16.21
N THR A 217 -3.16 15.14 15.90
CA THR A 217 -3.59 14.10 16.84
C THR A 217 -2.66 13.99 18.05
N SER A 218 -1.37 14.28 17.91
CA SER A 218 -0.42 14.28 19.04
C SER A 218 -0.71 15.34 20.11
N LYS A 219 -1.57 16.32 19.80
CA LYS A 219 -2.00 17.37 20.74
C LYS A 219 -3.30 17.03 21.48
N VAL A 220 -3.94 15.91 21.15
CA VAL A 220 -5.19 15.51 21.80
C VAL A 220 -4.88 14.79 23.11
N ASP A 221 -5.42 15.32 24.20
CA ASP A 221 -5.41 14.69 25.52
C ASP A 221 -6.56 13.67 25.59
N VAL A 222 -6.21 12.39 25.75
CA VAL A 222 -7.17 11.28 25.68
C VAL A 222 -7.91 11.13 27.00
N GLU A 223 -7.17 11.26 28.10
CA GLU A 223 -7.66 11.16 29.47
C GLU A 223 -8.74 12.22 29.74
N GLU A 224 -8.48 13.46 29.36
CA GLU A 224 -9.46 14.55 29.48
C GLU A 224 -10.70 14.29 28.62
N GLY A 225 -10.52 13.76 27.41
CA GLY A 225 -11.63 13.41 26.53
C GLY A 225 -12.53 12.31 27.09
N ILE A 226 -11.96 11.31 27.77
CA ILE A 226 -12.71 10.25 28.45
C ILE A 226 -13.48 10.83 29.64
N ARG A 227 -12.86 11.71 30.44
CA ARG A 227 -13.51 12.38 31.58
C ARG A 227 -14.75 13.16 31.13
N VAL A 228 -14.62 13.98 30.09
CA VAL A 228 -15.74 14.77 29.54
C VAL A 228 -16.85 13.87 28.99
N ALA A 229 -16.52 12.76 28.34
CA ALA A 229 -17.51 11.81 27.85
C ALA A 229 -18.31 11.16 28.99
N GLN A 230 -17.64 10.83 30.10
CA GLN A 230 -18.29 10.27 31.30
C GLN A 230 -19.16 11.31 32.02
N GLU A 231 -18.71 12.56 32.10
CA GLU A 231 -19.50 13.66 32.69
C GLU A 231 -20.78 13.92 31.91
N GLU A 232 -20.73 13.90 30.59
CA GLU A 232 -21.94 14.04 29.74
C GLU A 232 -22.90 12.87 29.90
N ASP A 233 -22.40 11.64 30.00
CA ASP A 233 -23.24 10.47 30.28
C ASP A 233 -23.90 10.58 31.67
N ALA A 234 -23.15 11.00 32.70
CA ALA A 234 -23.68 11.21 34.05
C ALA A 234 -24.77 12.29 34.10
N ARG A 235 -24.57 13.41 33.38
CA ARG A 235 -25.58 14.47 33.25
C ARG A 235 -26.86 13.98 32.57
N ASN A 236 -26.76 13.14 31.54
CA ASN A 236 -27.92 12.62 30.81
C ASN A 236 -28.62 11.46 31.54
N SER A 237 -27.89 10.63 32.28
CA SER A 237 -28.42 9.49 33.01
C SER A 237 -28.91 9.84 34.42
N GLY A 238 -28.56 11.02 34.95
CA GLY A 238 -28.98 11.49 36.27
C GLY A 238 -28.23 10.84 37.44
N GLU A 239 -27.13 10.14 37.18
CA GLU A 239 -26.28 9.51 38.19
C GLU A 239 -25.08 10.40 38.53
N VAL A 240 -24.77 10.55 39.82
CA VAL A 240 -23.60 11.32 40.30
C VAL A 240 -22.35 10.45 40.11
N VAL A 241 -21.34 10.97 39.39
CA VAL A 241 -20.06 10.29 39.17
C VAL A 241 -19.39 10.00 40.52
N THR A 242 -19.31 8.73 40.92
CA THR A 242 -18.47 8.30 42.05
C THR A 242 -17.04 8.09 41.57
N GLU A 243 -16.11 8.73 42.28
CA GLU A 243 -14.67 8.88 42.04
C GLU A 243 -13.86 7.56 42.16
N GLU A 244 -14.44 6.40 41.87
CA GLU A 244 -13.89 5.08 42.25
C GLU A 244 -13.17 4.33 41.13
N VAL A 245 -13.02 4.90 39.93
CA VAL A 245 -12.37 4.21 38.79
C VAL A 245 -11.05 4.90 38.42
N ILE A 246 -10.17 5.05 39.41
CA ILE A 246 -8.74 5.31 39.19
C ILE A 246 -7.96 4.35 40.09
N GLU A 247 -7.92 3.07 39.71
CA GLU A 247 -6.82 2.14 40.06
C GLU A 247 -6.66 1.07 38.98
#